data_AF-A0A2G9MU57-F1
#
_entry.id   AF-A0A2G9MU57-F1
#
_cell.length_a   1.000
_cell.length_b   1.000
_cell.length_c   1.000
_cell.angle_alpha   90.00
_cell.angle_beta   90.00
_cell.angle_gamma   90.00
#
_symmetry.space_group_name_H-M   'P 1'
#
loop_
_entity.id
_entity.type
_entity.pdbx_description
1 polymer ?
#
loop_
_entity_poly.entity_id
_entity_poly.type
_entity_poly.pdbx_seq_one_letter_code
_entity_poly.pdbx_strand_id
1 'polypeptide(L)'
;MAIPLRNTIFEKIKEVNSLTDIELYKSLTKDGMIIPEDKFNKLLLDLEILGLIKVAWITKDARRLEVVVIKEEIDSVDEQNQEMMEKDYEASFPGFEK
;
A
#
# COMPACT_ATOMS: atom_id res chain seq x y z
N MET A 1 -2.58 -22.69 4.38
CA MET A 1 -1.46 -21.76 4.10
C MET A 1 -1.29 -20.87 5.31
N ALA A 2 -0.10 -20.82 5.90
CA ALA A 2 0.19 -19.84 6.96
C ALA A 2 0.53 -18.51 6.28
N ILE A 3 -0.27 -17.47 6.52
CA ILE A 3 0.04 -16.13 6.04
C ILE A 3 1.29 -15.65 6.82
N PRO A 4 2.35 -15.20 6.14
CA PRO A 4 3.53 -14.67 6.82
C PRO A 4 3.14 -13.48 7.72
N LEU A 5 3.66 -13.45 8.94
CA LEU A 5 3.36 -12.41 9.94
C LEU A 5 3.51 -10.97 9.39
N ARG A 6 4.51 -10.76 8.52
CA ARG A 6 4.75 -9.50 7.81
C ARG A 6 3.53 -9.04 7.01
N ASN A 7 2.86 -9.96 6.31
CA ASN A 7 1.71 -9.64 5.47
C ASN A 7 0.52 -9.26 6.34
N THR A 8 0.28 -9.98 7.45
CA THR A 8 -0.80 -9.64 8.38
C THR A 8 -0.62 -8.25 9.00
N ILE A 9 0.62 -7.88 9.36
CA ILE A 9 0.92 -6.53 9.85
C ILE A 9 0.63 -5.50 8.77
N PHE A 10 1.12 -5.73 7.55
CA PHE A 10 0.91 -4.80 6.44
C PHE A 10 -0.58 -4.59 6.12
N GLU A 11 -1.38 -5.66 6.05
CA GLU A 11 -2.82 -5.56 5.78
C GLU A 11 -3.55 -4.75 6.85
N LYS A 12 -3.18 -4.88 8.13
CA LYS A 12 -3.74 -4.03 9.20
C LYS A 12 -3.39 -2.55 9.03
N ILE A 13 -2.15 -2.25 8.64
CA ILE A 13 -1.74 -0.85 8.40
C ILE A 13 -2.52 -0.30 7.20
N LYS A 14 -2.71 -1.12 6.15
CA LYS A 14 -3.46 -0.78 4.94
C LYS A 14 -4.95 -0.55 5.18
N GLU A 15 -5.58 -1.36 6.01
CA GLU A 15 -7.00 -1.21 6.36
C GLU A 15 -7.26 0.12 7.09
N VAL A 16 -6.37 0.51 8.00
CA VAL A 16 -6.51 1.74 8.80
C VAL A 16 -5.91 2.96 8.08
N ASN A 17 -5.12 2.74 7.03
CA ASN A 17 -4.42 3.75 6.21
C ASN A 17 -3.28 4.50 6.95
N SER A 18 -3.51 4.91 8.20
CA SER A 18 -2.55 5.66 9.01
C SER A 18 -2.80 5.45 10.51
N LEU A 19 -1.83 4.93 11.25
CA LEU A 19 -1.92 4.64 12.69
C LEU A 19 -0.57 4.77 13.40
N THR A 20 -0.56 4.72 14.73
CA THR A 20 0.69 4.66 15.49
C THR A 20 1.19 3.22 15.71
N ASP A 21 2.49 3.07 15.94
CA ASP A 21 3.09 1.79 16.31
C ASP A 21 2.50 1.20 17.58
N ILE A 22 2.15 2.03 18.56
CA ILE A 22 1.45 1.64 19.79
C ILE A 22 0.04 1.10 19.51
N GLU A 23 -0.73 1.77 18.65
CA GLU A 23 -2.08 1.33 18.26
C GLU A 23 -2.02 0.01 17.48
N LEU A 24 -1.07 -0.12 16.57
CA LEU A 24 -0.83 -1.34 15.82
C LEU A 24 -0.50 -2.50 16.76
N TYR A 25 0.41 -2.29 17.71
CA TYR A 25 0.80 -3.32 18.68
C TYR A 25 -0.37 -3.76 19.57
N LYS A 26 -1.20 -2.81 20.03
CA LYS A 26 -2.44 -3.10 20.77
C LYS A 26 -3.43 -3.90 19.92
N SER A 27 -3.59 -3.56 18.64
CA SER A 27 -4.45 -4.26 17.70
C SER A 27 -3.98 -5.72 17.48
N LEU A 28 -2.68 -5.93 17.30
CA LEU A 28 -2.09 -7.27 17.16
C LEU A 28 -2.27 -8.11 18.44
N THR A 29 -2.10 -7.50 19.61
CA THR A 29 -2.27 -8.18 20.90
C THR A 29 -3.72 -8.62 21.13
N LYS A 30 -4.70 -7.78 20.72
CA LYS A 30 -6.14 -8.13 20.79
C LYS A 30 -6.49 -9.34 19.92
N ASP A 31 -5.81 -9.50 18.80
CA ASP A 31 -5.99 -10.64 17.89
C ASP A 31 -5.20 -11.88 18.33
N GLY A 32 -4.58 -11.86 19.52
CA GLY A 32 -3.79 -12.97 20.06
C GLY A 32 -2.39 -13.10 19.47
N MET A 33 -1.95 -12.16 18.64
CA MET A 33 -0.58 -12.11 18.10
C MET A 33 0.34 -11.34 19.05
N ILE A 34 0.90 -12.07 20.01
CA ILE A 34 1.94 -11.54 20.90
C ILE A 34 3.30 -11.70 20.20
N ILE A 35 3.92 -10.57 19.85
CA ILE A 35 5.20 -10.52 19.14
C ILE A 35 6.21 -9.79 20.04
N PRO A 36 7.43 -10.30 20.23
CA PRO A 36 8.48 -9.56 20.93
C PRO A 36 8.76 -8.21 20.25
N GLU A 37 9.02 -7.18 21.04
CA GLU A 37 9.26 -5.82 20.55
C GLU A 37 10.38 -5.74 19.51
N ASP A 38 11.50 -6.45 19.74
CA ASP A 38 12.61 -6.53 18.77
C ASP A 38 12.18 -7.06 17.41
N LYS A 39 11.28 -8.04 17.41
CA LYS A 39 10.77 -8.65 16.18
C LYS A 39 9.75 -7.75 15.50
N PHE A 40 8.91 -7.06 16.27
CA PHE A 40 7.99 -6.05 15.75
C PHE A 40 8.74 -4.90 15.07
N ASN A 41 9.79 -4.38 15.72
CA ASN A 41 10.62 -3.32 15.17
C ASN A 41 11.35 -3.75 13.88
N LYS A 42 11.87 -4.98 13.83
CA LYS A 42 12.45 -5.54 12.59
C LYS A 42 11.44 -5.63 11.45
N LEU A 43 10.20 -6.07 11.75
CA LEU A 43 9.16 -6.18 10.73
C LEU A 43 8.73 -4.82 10.17
N LEU A 44 8.64 -3.79 11.02
CA LEU A 44 8.38 -2.43 10.56
C LEU A 44 9.51 -1.90 9.68
N LEU A 45 10.76 -2.14 10.08
CA LEU A 45 11.94 -1.77 9.31
C LEU A 45 11.99 -2.49 7.94
N ASP A 46 11.68 -3.79 7.90
CA ASP A 46 11.60 -4.54 6.65
C ASP A 46 10.52 -3.96 5.71
N LEU A 47 9.35 -3.61 6.25
CA LEU A 47 8.25 -3.01 5.47
C LEU A 47 8.61 -1.61 4.96
N GLU A 48 9.38 -0.84 5.74
CA GLU A 48 9.88 0.48 5.35
C GLU A 48 10.95 0.38 4.25
N ILE A 49 11.90 -0.55 4.37
CA ILE A 49 12.92 -0.81 3.34
C ILE A 49 12.29 -1.26 2.03
N LEU A 50 11.23 -2.06 2.10
CA LEU A 50 10.46 -2.48 0.92
C LEU A 50 9.62 -1.34 0.30
N GLY A 51 9.55 -0.18 0.95
CA GLY A 51 8.77 0.96 0.47
C GLY A 51 7.26 0.77 0.57
N LEU A 52 6.80 -0.16 1.42
CA LEU A 52 5.37 -0.45 1.61
C LEU A 52 4.73 0.49 2.62
N ILE A 53 5.50 0.93 3.61
CA ILE A 53 5.06 1.86 4.65
C ILE A 53 6.08 2.97 4.83
N LYS A 54 5.61 4.10 5.36
CA LYS A 54 6.43 5.22 5.82
C LYS A 54 6.35 5.30 7.34
N VAL A 55 7.50 5.42 7.98
CA VAL A 55 7.61 5.59 9.44
C VAL A 55 8.04 7.01 9.74
N ALA A 56 7.29 7.73 10.58
CA ALA A 56 7.62 9.09 10.99
C ALA A 56 7.55 9.24 12.52
N TRP A 57 8.57 9.85 13.12
CA TRP A 57 8.55 10.15 14.55
C TRP A 57 7.55 11.27 14.84
N ILE A 58 6.60 11.02 15.73
CA ILE A 58 5.69 12.07 16.26
C ILE A 58 6.29 12.63 17.54
N THR A 59 6.76 11.75 18.42
CA THR A 59 7.46 12.07 19.68
C THR A 59 8.64 11.13 19.85
N LYS A 60 9.39 11.21 20.96
CA LYS A 60 10.49 10.27 21.24
C LYS A 60 10.05 8.81 21.39
N ASP A 61 8.77 8.59 21.72
CA ASP A 61 8.24 7.28 22.10
C ASP A 61 7.08 6.82 21.19
N ALA A 62 6.71 7.62 20.18
CA ALA A 62 5.59 7.30 19.29
C ALA A 62 5.95 7.56 17.82
N ARG A 63 5.66 6.57 16.98
CA ARG A 63 5.89 6.62 15.53
C ARG A 63 4.58 6.50 14.79
N ARG A 64 4.36 7.36 13.80
CA ARG A 64 3.29 7.24 12.80
C ARG A 64 3.72 6.25 11.72
N LEU A 65 2.81 5.36 11.38
CA LEU A 65 2.93 4.37 10.30
C LEU A 65 1.86 4.70 9.26
N GLU A 66 2.29 4.91 8.02
CA GLU A 66 1.42 5.24 6.88
C GLU A 66 1.70 4.28 5.73
N VAL A 67 0.65 3.85 5.01
CA VAL A 67 0.87 3.06 3.79
C VAL A 67 1.34 3.96 2.66
N VAL A 68 2.40 3.52 1.99
CA VAL A 68 2.85 4.14 0.75
C VAL A 68 1.99 3.57 -0.37
N VAL A 69 0.96 4.32 -0.75
CA VAL A 69 0.25 4.05 -2.00
C VAL A 69 1.13 4.59 -3.11
N ILE A 70 1.87 3.70 -3.78
CA ILE A 70 2.41 4.00 -5.10
C ILE A 70 1.19 4.18 -5.98
N LYS A 71 0.71 5.42 -6.11
CA LYS A 71 -0.06 5.79 -7.29
C LYS A 71 0.91 5.54 -8.43
N GLU A 72 0.66 4.54 -9.26
CA GLU A 72 1.18 4.62 -10.61
C GLU A 72 0.75 6.00 -11.09
N GLU A 73 1.72 6.90 -11.28
CA GLU A 73 1.48 8.08 -12.10
C GLU A 73 1.13 7.49 -13.46
N ILE A 74 -0.17 7.29 -13.70
CA ILE A 74 -0.67 7.10 -15.05
C ILE A 74 -0.33 8.42 -15.72
N ASP A 75 0.74 8.41 -16.52
CA ASP A 75 1.14 9.57 -17.29
C ASP A 75 -0.05 9.93 -18.18
N SER A 76 -0.51 11.18 -18.10
CA SER A 76 -1.59 11.70 -18.94
C SER A 76 -1.35 11.46 -20.44
N VAL A 77 -0.10 11.24 -20.83
CA VAL A 77 0.31 10.86 -22.19
C VAL A 77 -0.12 9.43 -22.54
N ASP A 78 -0.08 8.48 -21.62
CA ASP A 78 -0.48 7.09 -21.89
C ASP A 78 -2.00 6.96 -22.07
N GLU A 79 -2.81 7.70 -21.29
CA GLU A 79 -4.27 7.78 -21.50
C GLU A 79 -4.61 8.40 -22.87
N GLN A 80 -3.94 9.50 -23.24
CA GLN A 80 -4.16 10.15 -24.54
C GLN A 80 -3.75 9.24 -25.72
N ASN A 81 -2.64 8.51 -25.58
CA ASN A 81 -2.18 7.57 -26.59
C ASN A 81 -3.17 6.42 -26.76
N GLN A 82 -3.71 5.87 -25.67
CA GLN A 82 -4.75 4.83 -25.73
C GLN A 82 -6.03 5.35 -26.40
N GLU A 83 -6.53 6.53 -26.02
CA GLU A 83 -7.71 7.12 -26.64
C GLU A 83 -7.53 7.42 -28.14
N MET A 84 -6.34 7.87 -28.56
CA MET A 84 -6.04 8.09 -29.98
C MET A 84 -6.01 6.77 -30.75
N MET A 85 -5.40 5.73 -30.19
CA MET A 85 -5.35 4.40 -30.81
C MET A 85 -6.73 3.77 -30.95
N GLU A 86 -7.61 3.93 -29.97
CA GLU A 86 -8.99 3.46 -30.03
C GLU A 86 -9.79 4.20 -31.11
N LYS A 87 -9.67 5.53 -31.19
CA LYS A 87 -10.32 6.35 -32.24
C LYS A 87 -9.83 5.98 -33.64
N ASP A 88 -8.53 5.77 -33.83
CA ASP A 88 -7.96 5.36 -35.11
C ASP A 88 -8.40 3.95 -35.51
N TYR A 89 -8.54 3.04 -34.53
CA TYR A 89 -9.05 1.69 -34.76
C TYR A 89 -10.54 1.69 -35.15
N GLU A 90 -11.37 2.48 -34.46
CA GLU A 90 -12.79 2.65 -34.78
C GLU A 90 -12.97 3.31 -36.16
N ALA A 91 -12.16 4.32 -36.49
CA ALA A 91 -12.19 4.99 -37.79
C ALA A 91 -11.68 4.09 -38.95
N SER A 92 -10.90 3.06 -38.63
CA SER A 92 -10.39 2.09 -39.59
C SER A 92 -11.40 1.00 -39.96
N PHE A 93 -12.60 0.99 -39.36
CA PHE A 93 -13.71 0.09 -39.75
C PHE A 93 -14.65 0.78 -40.75
N PRO A 94 -14.52 0.51 -42.08
CA PRO A 94 -15.40 1.09 -43.08
C PRO A 94 -16.69 0.26 -43.10
N GLY A 95 -17.66 0.64 -42.28
CA GLY A 95 -18.94 -0.08 -42.22
C GLY A 95 -19.96 0.35 -41.17
N PHE A 96 -19.75 1.42 -40.42
CA PHE A 96 -20.75 1.96 -39.48
C PHE A 96 -21.46 3.20 -40.02
N GLU A 97 -21.88 3.16 -41.29
CA GLU A 97 -22.97 3.99 -41.77
C GLU A 97 -24.27 3.21 -41.55
N LYS A 98 -25.16 3.75 -40.71
CA LYS A 98 -26.51 3.24 -40.51
C LYS A 98 -27.46 3.86 -41.51
#